data_AF-A0A7V9A812-F1
#
_entry.id   AF-A0A7V9A812-F1
#
_cell.length_a   1.000
_cell.length_b   1.000
_cell.length_c   1.000
_cell.angle_alpha   90.00
_cell.angle_beta   90.00
_cell.angle_gamma   90.00
#
_symmetry.space_group_name_H-M   'P 1'
#
loop_
_entity.id
_entity.type
_entity.pdbx_description
1 polymer ?
#
loop_
_entity_poly.entity_id
_entity_poly.type
_entity_poly.pdbx_seq_one_letter_code
_entity_poly.pdbx_strand_id
1 'polypeptide(L)'
;MGFLKRFFKSVFHENEMGHIANSFEHLSEEQLEAHLDVGSYNGFELTEAVRPSFDLKVVPTQGFRRETYRDEQTGSTVPVLMGSATRSNLFDTFMDLLDPLGTEVDVVLESSHHHDASQNGDLYREHIDLPVLKSILWDYEDLLLNDGCTGIAVLNPHHPLEVQFDEHKLLIVYGNALKPFEEAFIDRDVYPSPGMKFITEAEHVHSSSQQYQQQFDELRMRLGMDENYS
;
A
#
# COMPACT_ATOMS: atom_id res chain seq x y z
N MET A 1 17.88 -14.20 13.97
CA MET A 1 17.23 -13.94 12.68
C MET A 1 15.74 -14.15 12.89
N GLY A 2 15.00 -13.03 12.99
CA GLY A 2 13.74 -12.93 13.71
C GLY A 2 12.53 -13.46 12.95
N PHE A 3 11.59 -14.03 13.71
CA PHE A 3 10.22 -14.37 13.34
C PHE A 3 9.57 -13.33 12.40
N LEU A 4 9.82 -12.05 12.69
CA LEU A 4 9.31 -10.90 11.95
C LEU A 4 9.82 -10.82 10.50
N LYS A 5 11.12 -11.01 10.22
CA LYS A 5 11.65 -10.98 8.83
C LYS A 5 11.07 -12.10 7.94
N ARG A 6 10.61 -13.21 8.54
CA ARG A 6 9.90 -14.30 7.84
C ARG A 6 8.41 -14.02 7.68
N PHE A 7 7.77 -13.45 8.69
CA PHE A 7 6.37 -12.99 8.67
C PHE A 7 6.17 -11.93 7.57
N PHE A 8 7.06 -10.93 7.49
CA PHE A 8 7.00 -9.89 6.48
C PHE A 8 7.09 -10.47 5.06
N LYS A 9 8.03 -11.40 4.82
CA LYS A 9 8.21 -12.00 3.49
C LYS A 9 7.02 -12.84 2.98
N SER A 10 6.15 -13.36 3.86
CA SER A 10 4.96 -14.11 3.41
C SER A 10 3.75 -13.21 3.17
N VAL A 11 3.56 -12.15 3.96
CA VAL A 11 2.42 -11.23 3.82
C VAL A 11 2.46 -10.46 2.49
N PHE A 12 3.65 -10.04 2.04
CA PHE A 12 3.82 -9.37 0.75
C PHE A 12 3.69 -10.31 -0.47
N HIS A 13 3.70 -11.63 -0.28
CA HIS A 13 3.60 -12.63 -1.36
C HIS A 13 2.23 -13.33 -1.44
N GLU A 14 1.35 -13.20 -0.44
CA GLU A 14 0.16 -14.07 -0.31
C GLU A 14 -1.16 -13.52 -0.89
N ASN A 15 -1.17 -12.36 -1.56
CA ASN A 15 -2.40 -11.83 -2.16
C ASN A 15 -2.55 -12.04 -3.68
N GLU A 16 -1.96 -13.11 -4.23
CA GLU A 16 -2.43 -13.67 -5.52
C GLU A 16 -3.78 -14.38 -5.33
N MET A 17 -4.86 -13.62 -5.12
CA MET A 17 -6.22 -14.18 -5.18
C MET A 17 -6.60 -14.42 -6.65
N GLY A 18 -6.66 -15.70 -6.99
CA GLY A 18 -6.66 -16.20 -8.36
C GLY A 18 -7.84 -15.82 -9.25
N HIS A 19 -7.54 -15.78 -10.55
CA HIS A 19 -8.42 -15.97 -11.71
C HIS A 19 -9.92 -15.80 -11.44
N ILE A 20 -10.36 -14.58 -11.18
CA ILE A 20 -11.77 -14.18 -11.22
C ILE A 20 -12.07 -13.81 -12.68
N ALA A 21 -13.17 -14.35 -13.23
CA ALA A 21 -13.57 -14.17 -14.63
C ALA A 21 -13.46 -12.71 -15.11
N ASN A 22 -12.68 -12.50 -16.18
CA ASN A 22 -12.22 -11.19 -16.65
C ASN A 22 -13.38 -10.32 -17.16
N SER A 23 -13.86 -9.37 -16.35
CA SER A 23 -14.90 -8.43 -16.77
C SER A 23 -14.44 -7.51 -17.91
N PHE A 24 -13.12 -7.38 -18.10
CA PHE A 24 -12.50 -6.63 -19.19
C PHE A 24 -12.44 -7.37 -20.54
N GLU A 25 -12.56 -8.71 -20.58
CA GLU A 25 -12.36 -9.51 -21.82
C GLU A 25 -13.43 -9.29 -22.89
N HIS A 26 -14.59 -8.74 -22.52
CA HIS A 26 -15.74 -8.58 -23.42
C HIS A 26 -16.04 -7.13 -23.79
N LEU A 27 -15.15 -6.20 -23.43
CA LEU A 27 -15.33 -4.77 -23.68
C LEU A 27 -14.77 -4.38 -25.06
N SER A 28 -15.45 -3.44 -25.73
CA SER A 28 -14.84 -2.73 -26.85
C SER A 28 -13.76 -1.76 -26.36
N GLU A 29 -12.83 -1.36 -27.25
CA GLU A 29 -11.82 -0.33 -26.94
C GLU A 29 -12.46 0.96 -26.41
N GLU A 30 -13.54 1.43 -27.05
CA GLU A 30 -14.28 2.62 -26.60
C GLU A 30 -14.88 2.47 -25.19
N GLN A 31 -15.36 1.28 -24.83
CA GLN A 31 -15.92 1.01 -23.50
C GLN A 31 -14.82 0.95 -22.43
N LEU A 32 -13.67 0.40 -22.78
CA LEU A 32 -12.51 0.34 -21.90
C LEU A 32 -11.95 1.74 -21.66
N GLU A 33 -11.74 2.53 -22.71
CA GLU A 33 -11.27 3.93 -22.60
C GLU A 33 -12.21 4.75 -21.72
N ALA A 34 -13.53 4.69 -21.99
CA ALA A 34 -14.51 5.41 -21.20
C ALA A 34 -14.52 5.02 -19.71
N HIS A 35 -14.22 3.75 -19.38
CA HIS A 35 -14.10 3.27 -18.00
C HIS A 35 -12.82 3.76 -17.33
N LEU A 36 -11.69 3.74 -18.05
CA LEU A 36 -10.40 4.21 -17.53
C LEU A 36 -10.39 5.72 -17.26
N ASP A 37 -11.19 6.49 -18.00
CA ASP A 37 -11.40 7.93 -17.82
C ASP A 37 -12.25 8.29 -16.59
N VAL A 38 -12.88 7.32 -15.91
CA VAL A 38 -13.66 7.60 -14.69
C VAL A 38 -12.71 7.91 -13.54
N GLY A 39 -12.64 9.19 -13.15
CA GLY A 39 -11.78 9.66 -12.07
C GLY A 39 -12.39 9.63 -10.66
N SER A 40 -13.70 9.34 -10.50
CA SER A 40 -14.31 9.29 -9.17
C SER A 40 -15.61 8.47 -9.11
N TYR A 41 -15.93 7.97 -7.92
CA TYR A 41 -17.16 7.26 -7.60
C TYR A 41 -17.78 7.81 -6.31
N ASN A 42 -19.00 8.35 -6.36
CA ASN A 42 -19.74 8.83 -5.18
C ASN A 42 -18.93 9.79 -4.27
N GLY A 43 -18.09 10.64 -4.86
CA GLY A 43 -17.23 11.57 -4.12
C GLY A 43 -15.89 10.99 -3.65
N PHE A 44 -15.61 9.71 -3.93
CA PHE A 44 -14.29 9.12 -3.80
C PHE A 44 -13.48 9.34 -5.09
N GLU A 45 -12.43 10.14 -5.02
CA GLU A 45 -11.51 10.40 -6.13
C GLU A 45 -10.46 9.29 -6.20
N LEU A 46 -10.26 8.74 -7.41
CA LEU A 46 -9.25 7.72 -7.66
C LEU A 46 -7.88 8.36 -7.86
N THR A 47 -6.84 7.63 -7.48
CA THR A 47 -5.48 7.89 -7.98
C THR A 47 -5.33 7.37 -9.40
N GLU A 48 -4.21 7.62 -10.07
CA GLU A 48 -3.95 7.03 -11.40
C GLU A 48 -3.41 5.58 -11.35
N ALA A 49 -3.19 5.05 -10.14
CA ALA A 49 -2.49 3.79 -9.93
C ALA A 49 -3.36 2.55 -10.16
N VAL A 50 -4.64 2.63 -9.78
CA VAL A 50 -5.53 1.46 -9.77
C VAL A 50 -6.88 1.83 -10.34
N ARG A 51 -7.47 0.91 -11.12
CA ARG A 51 -8.86 1.03 -11.61
C ARG A 51 -9.67 -0.19 -11.16
N PRO A 52 -10.90 0.02 -10.61
CA PRO A 52 -11.77 -1.08 -10.22
C PRO A 52 -12.29 -1.84 -11.44
N SER A 53 -12.85 -3.03 -11.21
CA SER A 53 -13.50 -3.82 -12.25
C SER A 53 -14.57 -3.03 -13.01
N PHE A 54 -14.77 -3.38 -14.27
CA PHE A 54 -15.82 -2.76 -15.11
C PHE A 54 -17.23 -3.02 -14.57
N ASP A 55 -17.46 -4.19 -13.97
CA ASP A 55 -18.75 -4.55 -13.38
C ASP A 55 -19.02 -3.92 -12.00
N LEU A 56 -18.05 -3.17 -11.45
CA LEU A 56 -18.13 -2.43 -10.19
C LEU A 56 -18.69 -3.26 -9.02
N LYS A 57 -18.32 -4.55 -8.95
CA LYS A 57 -18.66 -5.42 -7.80
C LYS A 57 -18.24 -4.82 -6.46
N VAL A 58 -17.15 -4.08 -6.45
CA VAL A 58 -16.71 -3.24 -5.33
C VAL A 58 -16.56 -1.82 -5.83
N VAL A 59 -17.32 -0.90 -5.22
CA VAL A 59 -17.21 0.53 -5.47
C VAL A 59 -16.24 1.11 -4.43
N PRO A 60 -15.18 1.82 -4.84
CA PRO A 60 -14.24 2.46 -3.93
C PRO A 60 -14.94 3.42 -2.97
N THR A 61 -14.58 3.35 -1.69
CA THR A 61 -15.15 4.18 -0.62
C THR A 61 -14.08 4.50 0.43
N GLN A 62 -14.24 5.63 1.11
CA GLN A 62 -13.36 6.02 2.20
C GLN A 62 -13.83 5.41 3.53
N GLY A 63 -12.88 4.93 4.31
CA GLY A 63 -13.09 4.40 5.64
C GLY A 63 -12.00 3.41 6.02
N PHE A 64 -12.07 2.90 7.25
CA PHE A 64 -11.23 1.79 7.68
C PHE A 64 -12.04 0.72 8.39
N ARG A 65 -11.57 -0.52 8.37
CA ARG A 65 -12.14 -1.62 9.15
C ARG A 65 -11.05 -2.37 9.91
N ARG A 66 -11.45 -2.98 11.03
CA ARG A 66 -10.58 -3.85 11.81
C ARG A 66 -10.67 -5.27 11.28
N GLU A 67 -9.52 -5.89 11.15
CA GLU A 67 -9.37 -7.28 10.77
C GLU A 67 -8.40 -8.01 11.71
N THR A 68 -8.25 -9.30 11.47
CA THR A 68 -7.26 -10.13 12.14
C THR A 68 -6.58 -10.97 11.08
N TYR A 69 -5.31 -10.71 10.84
CA TYR A 69 -4.48 -11.57 10.02
C TYR A 69 -4.10 -12.81 10.85
N ARG A 70 -4.14 -13.98 10.22
CA ARG A 70 -3.71 -15.23 10.83
C ARG A 70 -2.58 -15.82 10.01
N ASP A 71 -1.42 -15.95 10.65
CA ASP A 71 -0.27 -16.63 10.09
C ASP A 71 -0.58 -18.13 10.00
N GLU A 72 -0.56 -18.69 8.79
CA GLU A 72 -0.87 -20.11 8.55
C GLU A 72 0.21 -21.06 9.08
N GLN A 73 1.46 -20.62 9.14
CA GLN A 73 2.60 -21.43 9.57
C GLN A 73 2.72 -21.52 11.08
N THR A 74 2.47 -20.40 11.76
CA THR A 74 2.68 -20.26 13.20
C THR A 74 1.37 -20.31 13.98
N GLY A 75 0.23 -20.10 13.30
CA GLY A 75 -1.10 -20.00 13.90
C GLY A 75 -1.31 -18.72 14.69
N SER A 76 -0.34 -17.81 14.70
CA SER A 76 -0.41 -16.53 15.40
C SER A 76 -1.44 -15.62 14.74
N THR A 77 -2.07 -14.76 15.53
CA THR A 77 -3.01 -13.76 15.02
C THR A 77 -2.47 -12.37 15.31
N VAL A 78 -2.58 -11.48 14.33
CA VAL A 78 -2.15 -10.10 14.42
C VAL A 78 -3.35 -9.21 14.09
N PRO A 79 -3.74 -8.28 14.97
CA PRO A 79 -4.77 -7.31 14.66
C PRO A 79 -4.32 -6.40 13.50
N VAL A 80 -5.27 -6.05 12.64
CA VAL A 80 -5.01 -5.23 11.44
C VAL A 80 -6.05 -4.10 11.35
N LEU A 81 -5.62 -2.90 10.95
CA LEU A 81 -6.51 -1.92 10.35
C LEU A 81 -6.27 -1.92 8.85
N MET A 82 -7.32 -2.12 8.08
CA MET A 82 -7.28 -1.86 6.63
C MET A 82 -8.06 -0.58 6.37
N GLY A 83 -7.47 0.35 5.63
CA GLY A 83 -8.03 1.66 5.34
C GLY A 83 -7.94 2.00 3.87
N SER A 84 -8.91 2.78 3.41
CA SER A 84 -8.92 3.42 2.10
C SER A 84 -9.35 4.87 2.26
N ALA A 85 -8.69 5.76 1.54
CA ALA A 85 -8.96 7.19 1.56
C ALA A 85 -9.00 7.73 0.13
N THR A 86 -9.80 8.77 -0.08
CA THR A 86 -9.87 9.46 -1.38
C THR A 86 -8.50 10.04 -1.75
N ARG A 87 -8.18 10.13 -3.05
CA ARG A 87 -6.87 10.63 -3.54
C ARG A 87 -6.37 11.87 -2.80
N SER A 88 -7.22 12.88 -2.63
CA SER A 88 -6.86 14.15 -2.00
C SER A 88 -6.48 14.07 -0.52
N ASN A 89 -6.71 12.92 0.13
CA ASN A 89 -6.49 12.71 1.56
C ASN A 89 -5.60 11.49 1.85
N LEU A 90 -5.36 10.65 0.84
CA LEU A 90 -4.70 9.37 0.98
C LEU A 90 -3.25 9.49 1.46
N PHE A 91 -2.45 10.31 0.78
CA PHE A 91 -1.04 10.49 1.13
C PHE A 91 -0.88 11.13 2.51
N ASP A 92 -1.65 12.17 2.76
CA ASP A 92 -1.75 12.83 4.06
C ASP A 92 -2.11 11.87 5.21
N THR A 93 -3.07 10.97 4.99
CA THR A 93 -3.45 9.93 5.96
C THR A 93 -2.31 8.96 6.19
N PHE A 94 -1.64 8.51 5.13
CA PHE A 94 -0.46 7.65 5.26
C PHE A 94 0.62 8.32 6.13
N MET A 95 0.89 9.59 5.90
CA MET A 95 1.92 10.33 6.64
C MET A 95 1.59 10.42 8.14
N ASP A 96 0.34 10.68 8.51
CA ASP A 96 -0.08 10.74 9.91
C ASP A 96 -0.06 9.36 10.59
N LEU A 97 -0.37 8.30 9.84
CA LEU A 97 -0.26 6.93 10.35
C LEU A 97 1.17 6.53 10.72
N LEU A 98 2.19 7.22 10.22
CA LEU A 98 3.57 6.94 10.61
C LEU A 98 3.92 7.48 12.01
N ASP A 99 3.22 8.50 12.53
CA ASP A 99 3.58 9.14 13.80
C ASP A 99 3.57 8.18 15.00
N PRO A 100 2.59 7.27 15.15
CA PRO A 100 2.60 6.30 16.24
C PRO A 100 3.72 5.24 16.16
N LEU A 101 4.45 5.14 15.03
CA LEU A 101 5.59 4.21 14.91
C LEU A 101 6.80 4.66 15.73
N GLY A 102 6.89 5.93 16.14
CA GLY A 102 7.99 6.46 16.93
C GLY A 102 8.95 7.32 16.12
N THR A 103 10.09 7.68 16.71
CA THR A 103 11.02 8.67 16.11
C THR A 103 12.01 8.07 15.13
N GLU A 104 12.21 6.76 15.18
CA GLU A 104 13.14 6.00 14.33
C GLU A 104 12.39 4.77 13.82
N VAL A 105 12.53 4.50 12.52
CA VAL A 105 11.79 3.45 11.82
C VAL A 105 12.71 2.70 10.85
N ASP A 106 12.27 1.51 10.45
CA ASP A 106 12.82 0.78 9.31
C ASP A 106 11.87 0.91 8.11
N VAL A 107 12.38 0.84 6.89
CA VAL A 107 11.60 1.03 5.67
C VAL A 107 11.89 -0.07 4.68
N VAL A 108 10.85 -0.62 4.09
CA VAL A 108 10.89 -1.55 2.95
C VAL A 108 10.24 -0.86 1.76
N LEU A 109 10.89 -0.89 0.59
CA LEU A 109 10.26 -0.56 -0.68
C LEU A 109 9.96 -1.82 -1.48
N GLU A 110 8.86 -1.81 -2.21
CA GLU A 110 8.47 -2.90 -3.11
C GLU A 110 8.07 -2.34 -4.46
N SER A 111 8.41 -3.09 -5.51
CA SER A 111 8.13 -2.71 -6.88
C SER A 111 7.87 -3.93 -7.75
N SER A 112 6.73 -3.95 -8.44
CA SER A 112 6.37 -4.97 -9.43
C SER A 112 6.85 -4.61 -10.86
N HIS A 113 7.58 -3.49 -11.04
CA HIS A 113 8.09 -3.03 -12.35
C HIS A 113 9.04 -4.02 -13.04
N HIS A 114 9.75 -4.85 -12.28
CA HIS A 114 10.73 -5.81 -12.80
C HIS A 114 10.30 -7.23 -12.41
N HIS A 115 9.70 -7.97 -13.35
CA HIS A 115 9.33 -9.38 -13.18
C HIS A 115 10.54 -10.34 -13.10
N ASP A 116 11.79 -9.85 -13.09
CA ASP A 116 12.98 -10.68 -13.07
C ASP A 116 13.35 -11.10 -11.64
N ALA A 117 12.96 -12.34 -11.30
CA ALA A 117 13.14 -13.06 -10.04
C ALA A 117 14.60 -13.28 -9.56
N SER A 118 15.58 -12.51 -10.07
CA SER A 118 17.01 -12.68 -9.78
C SER A 118 17.71 -11.46 -9.16
N GLN A 119 17.02 -10.33 -8.98
CA GLN A 119 17.57 -9.12 -8.34
C GLN A 119 16.71 -8.63 -7.17
N ASN A 120 16.14 -9.55 -6.39
CA ASN A 120 15.53 -9.19 -5.10
C ASN A 120 16.62 -8.99 -4.05
N GLY A 121 17.48 -7.98 -4.24
CA GLY A 121 18.09 -7.32 -3.10
C GLY A 121 16.96 -6.76 -2.25
N ASP A 122 16.89 -7.13 -0.97
CA ASP A 122 15.92 -6.57 -0.03
C ASP A 122 16.07 -5.02 -0.07
N LEU A 123 15.10 -4.29 -0.64
CA LEU A 123 15.11 -2.82 -0.66
C LEU A 123 14.73 -2.31 0.73
N TYR A 124 15.70 -2.39 1.62
CA TYR A 124 15.51 -2.22 3.04
C TYR A 124 16.46 -1.18 3.62
N ARG A 125 15.92 -0.27 4.41
CA ARG A 125 16.69 0.75 5.13
C ARG A 125 16.34 0.68 6.61
N GLU A 126 17.31 0.33 7.43
CA GLU A 126 17.17 0.27 8.90
C GLU A 126 17.42 1.63 9.55
N HIS A 127 16.77 1.92 10.68
CA HIS A 127 17.12 3.04 11.56
C HIS A 127 17.21 4.40 10.83
N ILE A 128 16.11 4.82 10.19
CA ILE A 128 15.94 6.17 9.67
C ILE A 128 15.09 7.00 10.63
N ASP A 129 15.52 8.24 10.88
CA ASP A 129 14.73 9.20 11.63
C ASP A 129 13.42 9.48 10.89
N LEU A 130 12.28 9.29 11.57
CA LEU A 130 10.96 9.46 10.95
C LEU A 130 10.76 10.85 10.29
N PRO A 131 11.23 11.98 10.88
CA PRO A 131 11.13 13.28 10.20
C PRO A 131 11.92 13.34 8.87
N VAL A 132 13.06 12.64 8.79
CA VAL A 132 13.87 12.57 7.56
C VAL A 132 13.14 11.72 6.52
N LEU A 133 12.62 10.56 6.92
CA LEU A 133 11.80 9.72 6.05
C LEU A 133 10.61 10.52 5.50
N LYS A 134 9.82 11.16 6.38
CA LYS A 134 8.67 11.96 5.96
C LYS A 134 9.07 13.06 4.97
N SER A 135 10.17 13.75 5.21
CA SER A 135 10.67 14.77 4.29
C SER A 135 11.01 14.20 2.91
N ILE A 136 11.59 13.00 2.84
CA ILE A 136 11.87 12.32 1.57
C ILE A 136 10.55 11.93 0.90
N LEU A 137 9.62 11.30 1.62
CA LEU A 137 8.36 10.82 1.03
C LEU A 137 7.51 11.96 0.44
N TRP A 138 7.53 13.16 1.03
CA TRP A 138 6.87 14.34 0.43
C TRP A 138 7.41 14.69 -0.96
N ASP A 139 8.70 14.47 -1.24
CA ASP A 139 9.27 14.68 -2.58
C ASP A 139 8.74 13.63 -3.60
N TYR A 140 8.18 12.52 -3.12
CA TYR A 140 7.73 11.37 -3.93
C TYR A 140 6.24 11.04 -3.73
N GLU A 141 5.43 12.01 -3.31
CA GLU A 141 3.98 11.87 -3.16
C GLU A 141 3.32 11.37 -4.46
N ASP A 142 3.69 11.96 -5.61
CA ASP A 142 3.10 11.60 -6.91
C ASP A 142 3.37 10.14 -7.27
N LEU A 143 4.60 9.66 -7.06
CA LEU A 143 4.97 8.25 -7.24
C LEU A 143 4.09 7.35 -6.35
N LEU A 144 4.04 7.63 -5.06
CA LEU A 144 3.37 6.77 -4.08
C LEU A 144 1.84 6.75 -4.31
N LEU A 145 1.24 7.86 -4.74
CA LEU A 145 -0.18 7.92 -5.06
C LEU A 145 -0.53 7.26 -6.39
N ASN A 146 0.24 7.54 -7.45
CA ASN A 146 -0.19 7.34 -8.82
C ASN A 146 0.50 6.18 -9.54
N ASP A 147 1.50 5.55 -8.94
CA ASP A 147 2.12 4.36 -9.49
C ASP A 147 1.51 3.07 -8.94
N GLY A 148 0.83 2.30 -9.77
CA GLY A 148 0.22 1.02 -9.42
C GLY A 148 1.20 -0.13 -9.24
N CYS A 149 2.50 0.12 -9.27
CA CYS A 149 3.52 -0.89 -9.05
C CYS A 149 4.41 -0.61 -7.82
N THR A 150 4.26 0.55 -7.17
CA THR A 150 5.07 0.94 -6.01
C THR A 150 4.31 0.72 -4.70
N GLY A 151 4.96 0.02 -3.77
CA GLY A 151 4.55 -0.10 -2.37
C GLY A 151 5.65 0.31 -1.40
N ILE A 152 5.26 0.72 -0.20
CA ILE A 152 6.18 1.05 0.90
C ILE A 152 5.62 0.51 2.22
N ALA A 153 6.49 -0.08 3.04
CA ALA A 153 6.19 -0.44 4.41
C ALA A 153 7.15 0.26 5.37
N VAL A 154 6.61 0.81 6.46
CA VAL A 154 7.37 1.49 7.50
C VAL A 154 7.12 0.77 8.82
N LEU A 155 8.21 0.39 9.49
CA LEU A 155 8.19 -0.52 10.63
C LEU A 155 8.83 0.11 11.85
N ASN A 156 8.32 -0.23 13.03
CA ASN A 156 9.02 0.08 14.27
C ASN A 156 10.12 -0.99 14.50
N PRO A 157 11.40 -0.61 14.70
CA PRO A 157 12.51 -1.56 14.85
C PRO A 157 12.49 -2.32 16.19
N HIS A 158 11.69 -1.88 17.16
CA HIS A 158 11.65 -2.41 18.53
C HIS A 158 10.34 -3.11 18.88
N HIS A 159 9.27 -2.83 18.14
CA HIS A 159 7.93 -3.34 18.38
C HIS A 159 7.33 -3.90 17.09
N PRO A 160 6.50 -4.95 17.15
CA PRO A 160 5.82 -5.51 15.99
C PRO A 160 4.66 -4.59 15.57
N LEU A 161 5.01 -3.41 15.04
CA LEU A 161 4.12 -2.39 14.51
C LEU A 161 4.61 -2.01 13.11
N GLU A 162 3.68 -1.93 12.18
CA GLU A 162 3.97 -1.66 10.77
C GLU A 162 2.81 -0.90 10.13
N VAL A 163 3.14 0.04 9.25
CA VAL A 163 2.20 0.75 8.37
C VAL A 163 2.64 0.53 6.93
N GLN A 164 1.74 0.00 6.12
CA GLN A 164 1.94 -0.22 4.70
C GLN A 164 1.08 0.74 3.88
N PHE A 165 1.66 1.23 2.79
CA PHE A 165 0.97 1.85 1.69
C PHE A 165 1.31 1.05 0.43
N ASP A 166 0.39 0.19 0.01
CA ASP A 166 0.66 -0.83 -1.00
C ASP A 166 0.37 -0.36 -2.44
N GLU A 167 0.64 -1.25 -3.41
CA GLU A 167 0.37 -0.98 -4.83
C GLU A 167 -1.12 -0.78 -5.13
N HIS A 168 -2.01 -1.34 -4.29
CA HIS A 168 -3.47 -1.19 -4.36
C HIS A 168 -3.97 0.14 -3.79
N LYS A 169 -3.07 0.95 -3.24
CA LYS A 169 -3.37 2.22 -2.60
C LYS A 169 -4.25 2.10 -1.36
N LEU A 170 -4.07 0.98 -0.65
CA LEU A 170 -4.65 0.74 0.66
C LEU A 170 -3.63 1.09 1.75
N LEU A 171 -4.15 1.54 2.88
CA LEU A 171 -3.38 1.81 4.09
C LEU A 171 -3.60 0.68 5.06
N ILE A 172 -2.55 -0.08 5.39
CA ILE A 172 -2.67 -1.27 6.22
C ILE A 172 -1.79 -1.12 7.45
N VAL A 173 -2.35 -1.25 8.64
CA VAL A 173 -1.63 -1.15 9.90
C VAL A 173 -1.66 -2.48 10.61
N TYR A 174 -0.50 -3.04 10.92
CA TYR A 174 -0.36 -4.29 11.67
C TYR A 174 0.12 -4.02 13.09
N GLY A 175 -0.49 -4.71 14.05
CA GLY A 175 0.05 -4.87 15.41
C GLY A 175 -0.98 -4.82 16.52
N ASN A 176 -0.51 -4.84 17.77
CA ASN A 176 -1.38 -5.10 18.92
C ASN A 176 -1.99 -3.85 19.58
N ALA A 177 -1.46 -2.66 19.29
CA ALA A 177 -1.89 -1.39 19.90
C ALA A 177 -2.36 -0.40 18.84
N LEU A 178 -3.52 -0.68 18.23
CA LEU A 178 -4.01 0.03 17.05
C LEU A 178 -4.72 1.36 17.33
N LYS A 179 -5.07 1.65 18.59
CA LYS A 179 -5.86 2.85 18.95
C LYS A 179 -5.28 4.18 18.43
N PRO A 180 -3.96 4.46 18.54
CA PRO A 180 -3.40 5.69 17.99
C PRO A 180 -3.53 5.81 16.46
N PHE A 181 -3.53 4.68 15.75
CA PHE A 181 -3.69 4.67 14.29
C PHE A 181 -5.15 4.87 13.88
N GLU A 182 -6.11 4.37 14.67
CA GLU A 182 -7.53 4.69 14.48
C GLU A 182 -7.80 6.18 14.66
N GLU A 183 -7.15 6.80 15.65
CA GLU A 183 -7.21 8.25 15.89
C GLU A 183 -6.65 9.00 14.67
N ALA A 184 -5.49 8.60 14.13
CA ALA A 184 -4.91 9.19 12.93
C ALA A 184 -5.83 9.06 11.68
N PHE A 185 -6.49 7.91 11.50
CA PHE A 185 -7.51 7.77 10.46
C PHE A 185 -8.69 8.75 10.68
N ILE A 186 -9.21 8.84 11.90
CA ILE A 186 -10.36 9.70 12.24
C ILE A 186 -10.02 11.18 12.06
N ASP A 187 -8.81 11.60 12.45
CA ASP A 187 -8.33 12.98 12.32
C ASP A 187 -8.24 13.42 10.84
N ARG A 188 -8.17 12.46 9.92
CA ARG A 188 -8.22 12.64 8.46
C ARG A 188 -9.59 12.31 7.86
N ASP A 189 -10.67 12.32 8.64
CA ASP A 189 -12.03 12.00 8.18
C ASP A 189 -12.18 10.59 7.57
N VAL A 190 -11.28 9.67 7.87
CA VAL A 190 -11.39 8.24 7.52
C VAL A 190 -12.02 7.52 8.70
N TYR A 191 -13.35 7.38 8.67
CA TYR A 191 -14.11 6.82 9.79
C TYR A 191 -14.20 5.28 9.74
N PRO A 192 -14.45 4.62 10.90
CA PRO A 192 -14.67 3.17 10.92
C PRO A 192 -15.88 2.76 10.08
N SER A 193 -15.71 1.81 9.18
CA SER A 193 -16.75 1.23 8.34
C SER A 193 -16.61 -0.31 8.29
N PRO A 194 -17.11 -1.05 9.31
CA PRO A 194 -16.87 -2.49 9.44
C PRO A 194 -17.34 -3.35 8.26
N GLY A 195 -18.30 -2.86 7.48
CA GLY A 195 -18.87 -3.56 6.32
C GLY A 195 -18.38 -3.06 4.96
N MET A 196 -17.43 -2.13 4.92
CA MET A 196 -16.84 -1.68 3.65
C MET A 196 -16.07 -2.82 2.99
N LYS A 197 -15.93 -2.75 1.67
CA LYS A 197 -15.08 -3.66 0.90
C LYS A 197 -13.92 -2.88 0.29
N PHE A 198 -12.79 -3.55 0.12
CA PHE A 198 -11.63 -2.97 -0.55
C PHE A 198 -11.55 -3.40 -2.01
N ILE A 199 -10.85 -2.60 -2.81
CA ILE A 199 -10.67 -2.85 -4.24
C ILE A 199 -10.05 -4.23 -4.53
N THR A 200 -9.22 -4.73 -3.61
CA THR A 200 -8.60 -6.07 -3.64
C THR A 200 -9.60 -7.22 -3.48
N GLU A 201 -10.82 -6.96 -3.00
CA GLU A 201 -11.89 -7.97 -2.88
C GLU A 201 -12.67 -8.17 -4.19
N ALA A 202 -12.27 -7.49 -5.26
CA ALA A 202 -12.77 -7.67 -6.62
C ALA A 202 -11.62 -7.58 -7.64
N GLU A 203 -11.93 -7.92 -8.89
CA GLU A 203 -11.02 -7.67 -10.00
C GLU A 203 -10.69 -6.16 -10.09
N HIS A 204 -9.44 -5.87 -10.39
CA HIS A 204 -8.94 -4.52 -10.59
C HIS A 204 -7.69 -4.59 -11.46
N VAL A 205 -7.27 -3.44 -12.00
CA VAL A 205 -6.05 -3.34 -12.81
C VAL A 205 -5.14 -2.27 -12.25
N HIS A 206 -3.84 -2.51 -12.35
CA HIS A 206 -2.80 -1.54 -12.01
C HIS A 206 -2.39 -0.76 -13.26
N SER A 207 -1.94 0.47 -13.05
CA SER A 207 -1.45 1.37 -14.09
C SER A 207 -0.14 1.99 -13.61
N SER A 208 0.83 2.04 -14.52
CA SER A 208 2.18 2.48 -14.23
C SER A 208 2.83 3.07 -15.49
N SER A 209 4.00 3.70 -15.33
CA SER A 209 4.77 4.29 -16.43
C SER A 209 6.27 4.19 -16.20
N GLN A 210 7.05 4.31 -17.28
CA GLN A 210 8.52 4.36 -17.21
C GLN A 210 9.01 5.55 -16.37
N GLN A 211 8.26 6.66 -16.31
CA GLN A 211 8.59 7.78 -15.45
C GLN A 211 8.52 7.39 -13.97
N TYR A 212 7.49 6.63 -13.57
CA TYR A 212 7.37 6.13 -12.20
C TYR A 212 8.45 5.13 -11.85
N GLN A 213 8.86 4.27 -12.79
CA GLN A 213 10.01 3.39 -12.62
C GLN A 213 11.28 4.18 -12.29
N GLN A 214 11.56 5.27 -13.02
CA GLN A 214 12.72 6.14 -12.76
C GLN A 214 12.62 6.83 -11.40
N GLN A 215 11.45 7.34 -11.04
CA GLN A 215 11.23 7.96 -9.72
C GLN A 215 11.39 6.94 -8.58
N PHE A 216 10.97 5.69 -8.78
CA PHE A 216 11.18 4.61 -7.82
C PHE A 216 12.68 4.35 -7.61
N ASP A 217 13.45 4.25 -8.70
CA ASP A 217 14.90 4.09 -8.61
C ASP A 217 15.55 5.28 -7.87
N GLU A 218 15.11 6.51 -8.15
CA GLU A 218 15.57 7.70 -7.44
C GLU A 218 15.24 7.69 -5.94
N LEU A 219 14.01 7.29 -5.58
CA LEU A 219 13.58 7.15 -4.19
C LEU A 219 14.43 6.11 -3.46
N ARG A 220 14.68 4.96 -4.09
CA ARG A 220 15.56 3.90 -3.59
C ARG A 220 16.96 4.46 -3.29
N MET A 221 17.55 5.19 -4.23
CA MET A 221 18.87 5.83 -4.05
C MET A 221 18.84 6.86 -2.91
N ARG A 222 17.79 7.70 -2.83
CA ARG A 222 17.60 8.71 -1.78
C ARG A 222 17.51 8.09 -0.38
N LEU A 223 16.88 6.93 -0.26
CA LEU A 223 16.79 6.18 1.00
C LEU A 223 18.09 5.42 1.33
N GLY A 224 19.09 5.44 0.44
CA GLY A 224 20.35 4.72 0.62
C GLY A 224 20.18 3.20 0.56
N MET A 225 19.17 2.73 -0.16
CA MET A 225 18.87 1.32 -0.37
C MET A 225 19.63 0.81 -1.60
N ASP A 226 20.96 0.89 -1.57
CA ASP A 226 21.78 0.29 -2.61
C ASP A 226 22.00 -1.20 -2.31
N GLU A 227 21.86 -2.03 -3.35
CA GLU A 227 22.43 -3.37 -3.31
C GLU A 227 23.91 -3.21 -3.00
N ASN A 228 24.37 -3.78 -1.88
CA ASN A 228 25.79 -3.95 -1.63
C ASN A 228 26.38 -4.66 -2.86
N TYR A 229 27.09 -3.91 -3.72
CA TYR A 229 28.02 -4.49 -4.69
C TYR A 229 29.01 -5.34 -3.89
N SER A 230 28.71 -6.64 -3.78
CA SER A 230 29.53 -7.66 -3.15
C SER A 230 30.18 -8.50 -4.23
#